data_AF-A0A2W4IU59-F1
#
_entry.id   AF-A0A2W4IU59-F1
#
_cell.length_a   1.000
_cell.length_b   1.000
_cell.length_c   1.000
_cell.angle_alpha   90.00
_cell.angle_beta   90.00
_cell.angle_gamma   90.00
#
_symmetry.space_group_name_H-M   'P 1'
#
loop_
_entity.id
_entity.type
_entity.pdbx_description
1 polymer ?
#
loop_
_entity_poly.entity_id
_entity_poly.type
_entity_poly.pdbx_seq_one_letter_code
_entity_poly.pdbx_strand_id
1 'polypeptide(L)'
;MRADKPHAICGATTRSGKPCQARPMANGRCRMHGGKSLAGPASPAFKTGRYSKYLPARLTERYAEAVNDPELLALREDVALIDARLADLLRRVDSGESGQLWTDVRQAYQSFIKARRRGDDEAAAAAFDELGELIERGASDHAAWSEIAALLEQRRRLVESERRRLVEMQQVITAEQAMVLIAAVVDVVRKHVSDRHILSAISRDIGALTARNDPGAARS
;
A
#
# COMPACT_ATOMS: atom_id res chain seq x y z
N MET A 1 -15.40 -8.03 12.76
CA MET A 1 -15.87 -9.43 12.81
C MET A 1 -17.21 -9.49 12.11
N ARG A 2 -17.38 -10.23 11.00
CA ARG A 2 -18.70 -10.82 10.80
C ARG A 2 -18.87 -11.75 12.00
N ALA A 3 -19.78 -11.44 12.91
CA ALA A 3 -20.23 -12.41 13.88
C ALA A 3 -20.74 -13.58 13.02
N ASP A 4 -19.90 -14.62 12.86
CA ASP A 4 -20.29 -15.81 12.13
C ASP A 4 -21.53 -16.32 12.85
N LYS A 5 -22.67 -16.23 12.18
CA LYS A 5 -23.92 -16.80 12.67
C LYS A 5 -23.59 -18.23 13.12
N PRO A 6 -24.04 -18.68 14.30
CA PRO A 6 -23.76 -20.04 14.74
C PRO A 6 -24.29 -20.98 13.66
N HIS A 7 -23.37 -21.64 12.95
CA HIS A 7 -23.75 -22.60 11.93
C HIS A 7 -24.56 -23.70 12.61
N ALA A 8 -25.70 -24.09 12.04
CA ALA A 8 -26.52 -25.16 12.63
C ALA A 8 -25.76 -26.50 12.67
N ILE A 9 -24.80 -26.68 11.75
CA ILE A 9 -23.99 -27.89 11.56
C ILE A 9 -22.53 -27.51 11.22
N CYS A 10 -21.61 -28.45 11.42
CA CYS A 10 -20.18 -28.26 11.14
C CYS A 10 -19.86 -28.03 9.66
N GLY A 11 -20.59 -28.68 8.75
CA GLY A 11 -20.47 -28.49 7.30
C GLY A 11 -19.15 -28.92 6.65
N ALA A 12 -18.19 -29.46 7.40
CA ALA A 12 -16.90 -29.92 6.84
C ALA A 12 -17.09 -31.19 6.00
N THR A 13 -16.39 -31.31 4.87
CA THR A 13 -16.46 -32.49 3.99
C THR A 13 -15.93 -33.72 4.73
N THR A 14 -16.80 -34.72 4.92
CA THR A 14 -16.43 -36.00 5.53
C THR A 14 -15.72 -36.90 4.51
N ARG A 15 -15.13 -38.01 4.98
CA ARG A 15 -14.53 -39.04 4.09
C ARG A 15 -15.51 -39.60 3.04
N SER A 16 -16.81 -39.50 3.29
CA SER A 16 -17.87 -39.91 2.37
C SER A 16 -18.24 -38.85 1.32
N GLY A 17 -17.54 -37.71 1.28
CA GLY A 17 -17.83 -36.59 0.39
C GLY A 17 -19.01 -35.71 0.83
N LYS A 18 -19.79 -36.13 1.83
CA LYS A 18 -20.94 -35.37 2.36
C LYS A 18 -20.55 -34.38 3.45
N PRO A 19 -21.28 -33.26 3.61
CA PRO A 19 -21.04 -32.28 4.67
C PRO A 19 -21.35 -32.85 6.07
N CYS A 20 -20.50 -32.53 7.04
CA CYS A 20 -20.61 -33.01 8.41
C CYS A 20 -21.81 -32.37 9.12
N GLN A 21 -22.71 -33.23 9.60
CA GLN A 21 -23.94 -32.84 10.31
C GLN A 21 -23.75 -32.64 11.82
N ALA A 22 -22.54 -32.84 12.35
CA ALA A 22 -22.28 -32.70 13.78
C ALA A 22 -22.43 -31.24 14.23
N ARG A 23 -22.85 -31.05 15.49
CA ARG A 23 -22.93 -29.72 16.12
C ARG A 23 -21.56 -29.03 16.11
N PRO A 24 -21.46 -27.78 15.63
CA PRO A 24 -20.22 -27.03 15.66
C PRO A 24 -19.93 -26.46 17.05
N MET A 25 -18.64 -26.25 17.33
CA MET A 25 -18.15 -25.54 18.51
C MET A 25 -18.08 -24.03 18.21
N ALA A 26 -17.55 -23.23 19.15
CA ALA A 26 -17.48 -21.77 19.02
C ALA A 26 -16.76 -21.27 17.75
N ASN A 27 -15.87 -22.08 17.17
CA ASN A 27 -15.15 -21.77 15.92
C ASN A 27 -15.88 -22.26 14.65
N GLY A 28 -17.12 -22.72 14.73
CA GLY A 28 -17.91 -23.19 13.60
C GLY A 28 -17.59 -24.62 13.13
N ARG A 29 -16.67 -25.34 13.79
CA ARG A 29 -16.33 -26.74 13.45
C ARG A 29 -16.62 -27.70 14.61
N CYS A 30 -16.95 -28.95 14.29
CA CYS A 30 -17.13 -29.98 15.32
C CYS A 30 -15.78 -30.50 15.83
N ARG A 31 -15.81 -31.25 16.94
CA ARG A 31 -14.63 -31.86 17.56
C ARG A 31 -13.74 -32.64 16.57
N MET A 32 -14.35 -33.33 15.60
CA MET A 32 -13.64 -34.17 14.62
C MET A 32 -13.04 -33.39 13.45
N HIS A 33 -13.49 -32.15 13.21
CA HIS A 33 -13.08 -31.32 12.06
C HIS A 33 -12.41 -30.01 12.52
N GLY A 34 -11.67 -30.06 13.62
CA GLY A 34 -10.86 -28.92 14.10
C GLY A 34 -11.56 -28.00 15.11
N GLY A 35 -12.69 -28.41 15.69
CA GLY A 35 -13.39 -27.65 16.73
C GLY A 35 -12.55 -27.38 17.99
N LYS A 36 -11.56 -28.24 18.25
CA LYS A 36 -10.59 -28.10 19.36
C LYS A 36 -9.27 -27.42 18.96
N SER A 37 -9.09 -27.09 17.69
CA SER A 37 -7.83 -26.53 17.22
C SER A 37 -7.62 -25.13 17.78
N LEU A 38 -6.45 -24.91 18.38
CA LEU A 38 -6.03 -23.59 18.85
C LEU A 38 -5.89 -22.63 17.66
N ALA A 39 -6.41 -21.41 17.81
CA ALA A 39 -6.38 -20.37 16.78
C ALA A 39 -5.85 -19.06 17.37
N GLY A 40 -5.36 -18.17 16.51
CA GLY A 40 -4.80 -16.89 16.95
C GLY A 40 -3.58 -17.08 17.87
N PRO A 41 -3.34 -16.18 18.83
CA PRO A 41 -2.19 -16.23 19.76
C PRO A 41 -2.05 -17.52 20.57
N ALA A 42 -3.14 -18.29 20.73
CA ALA A 42 -3.10 -19.58 21.40
C ALA A 42 -2.55 -20.71 20.51
N SER A 43 -2.43 -20.49 19.19
CA SER A 43 -1.89 -21.47 18.26
C SER A 43 -0.36 -21.43 18.22
N PRO A 44 0.34 -22.56 18.33
CA PRO A 44 1.79 -22.62 18.15
C PRO A 44 2.27 -22.13 16.76
N ALA A 45 1.38 -22.14 15.77
CA ALA A 45 1.66 -21.67 14.41
C ALA A 45 1.51 -20.15 14.23
N PHE A 46 1.07 -19.43 15.27
CA PHE A 46 0.88 -17.99 15.22
C PHE A 46 2.22 -17.26 15.30
N LYS A 47 2.79 -16.91 14.14
CA LYS A 47 4.04 -16.14 14.04
C LYS A 47 3.79 -14.64 14.02
N THR A 48 2.88 -14.19 13.16
CA THR A 48 2.48 -12.79 13.03
C THR A 48 0.98 -12.72 12.82
N GLY A 49 0.33 -11.69 13.37
CA GLY A 49 -1.12 -11.48 13.22
C GLY A 49 -1.56 -11.12 11.79
N ARG A 50 -0.62 -10.78 10.90
CA ARG A 50 -0.87 -10.19 9.56
C ARG A 50 -1.79 -11.02 8.66
N TYR A 51 -1.71 -12.35 8.74
CA TYR A 51 -2.53 -13.27 7.96
C TYR A 51 -3.50 -14.10 8.83
N SER A 52 -3.56 -13.79 10.13
CA SER A 52 -4.39 -14.53 11.06
C SER A 52 -5.83 -14.03 10.97
N LYS A 53 -6.80 -14.96 10.99
CA LYS A 53 -8.23 -14.62 11.14
C LYS A 53 -8.56 -14.05 12.53
N TYR A 54 -7.59 -14.03 13.44
CA TYR A 54 -7.74 -13.48 14.78
C TYR A 54 -7.30 -12.02 14.81
N LEU A 55 -8.26 -11.12 14.90
CA LEU A 55 -8.04 -9.69 15.15
C LEU A 55 -8.30 -9.39 16.63
N PRO A 56 -7.34 -8.83 17.38
CA PRO A 56 -7.57 -8.44 18.77
C PRO A 56 -8.74 -7.47 18.89
N ALA A 57 -9.56 -7.62 19.95
CA ALA A 57 -10.78 -6.83 20.15
C ALA A 57 -10.54 -5.31 20.00
N ARG A 58 -9.44 -4.80 20.59
CA ARG A 58 -9.02 -3.39 20.53
C ARG A 58 -8.77 -2.83 19.12
N LEU A 59 -8.57 -3.70 18.12
CA LEU A 59 -8.29 -3.31 16.73
C LEU A 59 -9.52 -3.52 15.81
N THR A 60 -10.60 -4.12 16.32
CA THR A 60 -11.77 -4.49 15.50
C THR A 60 -12.42 -3.30 14.82
N GLU A 61 -12.62 -2.22 15.58
CA GLU A 61 -13.24 -0.99 15.10
C GLU A 61 -12.37 -0.31 14.06
N ARG A 62 -11.12 0.00 14.40
CA ARG A 62 -10.14 0.61 13.47
C ARG A 62 -9.93 -0.20 12.18
N TYR A 63 -9.96 -1.53 12.25
CA TYR A 63 -9.90 -2.37 11.07
C TYR A 63 -11.18 -2.27 10.21
N ALA A 64 -12.35 -2.25 10.84
CA ALA A 64 -13.61 -2.09 10.14
C ALA A 64 -13.71 -0.71 9.48
N GLU A 65 -13.26 0.34 10.15
CA GLU A 65 -13.12 1.68 9.57
C GLU A 65 -12.21 1.64 8.33
N ALA A 66 -10.99 1.12 8.48
CA ALA A 66 -10.01 1.06 7.40
C ALA A 66 -10.50 0.25 6.18
N VAL A 67 -11.14 -0.91 6.37
CA VAL A 67 -11.64 -1.73 5.26
C VAL A 67 -12.77 -1.05 4.47
N ASN A 68 -13.54 -0.17 5.13
CA ASN A 68 -14.64 0.54 4.48
C ASN A 68 -14.23 1.94 3.99
N ASP A 69 -12.96 2.32 4.15
CA ASP A 69 -12.45 3.60 3.70
C ASP A 69 -12.18 3.56 2.17
N PRO A 70 -12.90 4.37 1.36
CA PRO A 70 -12.67 4.44 -0.07
C PRO A 70 -11.28 5.01 -0.43
N GLU A 71 -10.64 5.77 0.48
CA GLU A 71 -9.32 6.34 0.30
C GLU A 71 -8.21 5.51 0.98
N LEU A 72 -8.50 4.28 1.43
CA LEU A 72 -7.50 3.39 2.06
C LEU A 72 -6.23 3.21 1.21
N LEU A 73 -6.36 3.28 -0.12
CA LEU A 73 -5.27 3.12 -1.08
C LEU A 73 -4.76 4.46 -1.65
N ALA A 74 -5.28 5.60 -1.19
CA ALA A 74 -4.83 6.90 -1.62
C ALA A 74 -3.45 7.20 -1.00
N LEU A 75 -2.49 7.59 -1.85
CA LEU A 75 -1.10 7.81 -1.40
C LEU A 75 -0.70 9.29 -1.42
N ARG A 76 -1.65 10.21 -1.58
CA ARG A 76 -1.35 11.65 -1.72
C ARG A 76 -0.69 12.23 -0.47
N GLU A 77 -1.16 11.83 0.71
CA GLU A 77 -0.59 12.28 1.98
C GLU A 77 0.81 11.71 2.21
N ASP A 78 1.05 10.44 1.85
CA ASP A 78 2.37 9.83 1.91
C ASP A 78 3.36 10.55 0.97
N VAL A 79 2.94 10.88 -0.25
CA VAL A 79 3.74 11.68 -1.18
C VAL A 79 4.06 13.06 -0.59
N ALA A 80 3.07 13.73 0.00
CA ALA A 80 3.26 15.04 0.62
C ALA A 80 4.25 14.97 1.80
N LEU A 81 4.21 13.90 2.60
CA LEU A 81 5.15 13.69 3.71
C LEU A 81 6.59 13.49 3.19
N ILE A 82 6.76 12.71 2.13
CA ILE A 82 8.06 12.53 1.48
C ILE A 82 8.57 13.86 0.90
N ASP A 83 7.70 14.66 0.28
CA ASP A 83 8.04 15.99 -0.23
C ASP A 83 8.46 16.96 0.88
N ALA A 84 7.76 16.95 2.01
CA ALA A 84 8.13 17.74 3.18
C ALA A 84 9.52 17.35 3.72
N ARG A 85 9.82 16.04 3.81
CA ARG A 85 11.12 15.56 4.26
C ARG A 85 12.24 15.88 3.27
N LEU A 86 11.98 15.74 1.96
CA LEU A 86 12.94 16.14 0.92
C LEU A 86 13.27 17.63 1.02
N ALA A 87 12.27 18.49 1.18
CA ALA A 87 12.49 19.93 1.35
C ALA A 87 13.29 20.27 2.61
N ASP A 88 13.11 19.52 3.70
CA ASP A 88 13.92 19.66 4.91
C ASP A 88 15.39 19.26 4.69
N LEU A 89 15.63 18.11 4.07
CA LEU A 89 16.99 17.63 3.78
C LEU A 89 17.71 18.51 2.76
N LEU A 90 17.02 18.93 1.69
CA LEU A 90 17.61 19.81 0.69
C LEU A 90 18.05 21.14 1.31
N ARG A 91 17.25 21.76 2.20
CA ARG A 91 17.67 22.98 2.92
C ARG A 91 18.91 22.77 3.79
N ARG A 92 19.10 21.57 4.34
CA ARG A 92 20.28 21.23 5.17
C ARG A 92 21.53 21.00 4.32
N VAL A 93 21.36 20.53 3.09
CA VAL A 93 22.45 20.23 2.15
C VAL A 93 22.84 21.45 1.29
N ASP A 94 21.90 22.36 1.03
CA ASP A 94 22.10 23.55 0.18
C ASP A 94 22.88 24.69 0.88
N SER A 95 23.57 24.42 1.99
CA SER A 95 24.43 25.38 2.72
C SER A 95 25.67 25.82 1.91
N GLY A 96 25.87 25.30 0.69
CA GLY A 96 27.03 25.57 -0.15
C GLY A 96 28.33 24.93 0.38
N GLU A 97 28.24 24.11 1.43
CA GLU A 97 29.38 23.60 2.17
C GLU A 97 30.19 22.56 1.39
N SER A 98 29.60 21.77 0.49
CA SER A 98 30.32 20.61 -0.08
C SER A 98 31.53 20.97 -0.96
N GLY A 99 31.51 22.12 -1.64
CA GLY A 99 32.64 22.60 -2.44
C GLY A 99 33.74 23.27 -1.60
N GLN A 100 33.33 24.07 -0.62
CA GLN A 100 34.24 24.71 0.33
C GLN A 100 34.90 23.67 1.24
N LEU A 101 34.14 22.68 1.71
CA LEU A 101 34.60 21.55 2.51
C LEU A 101 35.77 20.82 1.82
N TRP A 102 35.67 20.53 0.53
CA TRP A 102 36.78 19.87 -0.19
C TRP A 102 38.03 20.75 -0.30
N THR A 103 37.84 22.06 -0.43
CA THR A 103 38.95 23.03 -0.43
C THR A 103 39.61 23.05 0.95
N ASP A 104 38.81 23.06 2.03
CA ASP A 104 39.28 23.06 3.41
C ASP A 104 39.99 21.75 3.76
N VAL A 105 39.46 20.58 3.37
CA VAL A 105 40.11 19.27 3.53
C VAL A 105 41.50 19.27 2.88
N ARG A 106 41.60 19.78 1.65
CA ARG A 106 42.88 19.86 0.94
C ARG A 106 43.86 20.79 1.66
N GLN A 107 43.39 21.89 2.21
CA GLN A 107 44.19 22.84 2.94
C GLN A 107 44.70 22.26 4.27
N ALA A 108 43.82 21.65 5.07
CA ALA A 108 44.17 20.99 6.32
C ALA A 108 45.21 19.89 6.11
N TYR A 109 45.03 19.06 5.07
CA TYR A 109 46.01 18.04 4.69
C TYR A 109 47.38 18.62 4.32
N GLN A 110 47.41 19.74 3.58
CA GLN A 110 48.68 20.40 3.25
C GLN A 110 49.37 21.00 4.48
N SER A 111 48.60 21.58 5.41
CA SER A 111 49.10 22.10 6.69
C SER A 111 49.74 20.98 7.51
N PHE A 112 49.05 19.84 7.61
CA PHE A 112 49.57 18.65 8.30
C PHE A 112 50.89 18.15 7.72
N ILE A 113 50.99 18.01 6.39
CA ILE A 113 52.25 17.60 5.74
C ILE A 113 53.38 18.61 5.98
N LYS A 114 53.08 19.92 5.94
CA LYS A 114 54.08 20.97 6.20
C LYS A 114 54.55 21.00 7.66
N ALA A 115 53.67 20.74 8.61
CA ALA A 115 54.01 20.67 10.04
C ALA A 115 54.88 19.45 10.32
N ARG A 116 54.48 18.27 9.82
CA ARG A 116 55.24 17.03 9.95
C ARG A 116 56.65 17.13 9.36
N ARG A 117 56.80 17.78 8.20
CA ARG A 117 58.11 18.02 7.56
C ARG A 117 59.02 18.93 8.38
N ARG A 118 58.45 19.82 9.19
CA ARG A 118 59.20 20.75 10.05
C ARG A 118 59.50 20.17 11.44
N GLY A 119 59.01 18.96 11.75
CA GLY A 119 59.13 18.37 13.08
C GLY A 119 58.29 19.10 14.14
N ASP A 120 57.27 19.84 13.71
CA ASP A 120 56.35 20.56 14.58
C ASP A 120 55.16 19.64 14.90
N ASP A 121 55.33 18.81 15.93
CA ASP A 121 54.37 17.77 16.31
C ASP A 121 53.04 18.35 16.81
N GLU A 122 53.07 19.52 17.46
CA GLU A 122 51.87 20.20 17.94
C GLU A 122 51.02 20.71 16.77
N ALA A 123 51.64 21.42 15.82
CA ALA A 123 50.95 21.87 14.61
C ALA A 123 50.49 20.70 13.74
N ALA A 124 51.21 19.58 13.75
CA ALA A 124 50.82 18.37 13.03
C ALA A 124 49.59 17.71 13.67
N ALA A 125 49.53 17.61 15.00
CA ALA A 125 48.37 17.09 15.71
C ALA A 125 47.13 17.95 15.45
N ALA A 126 47.24 19.28 15.59
CA ALA A 126 46.13 20.19 15.35
C ALA A 126 45.57 20.11 13.92
N ALA A 127 46.44 20.08 12.90
CA ALA A 127 46.01 19.96 11.50
C ALA A 127 45.42 18.57 11.17
N PHE A 128 45.80 17.52 11.91
CA PHE A 128 45.22 16.20 11.77
C PHE A 128 43.82 16.13 12.38
N ASP A 129 43.62 16.72 13.56
CA ASP A 129 42.31 16.82 14.20
C ASP A 129 41.32 17.61 13.34
N GLU A 130 41.75 18.78 12.82
CA GLU A 130 40.95 19.58 11.88
C GLU A 130 40.56 18.80 10.62
N LEU A 131 41.50 18.03 10.06
CA LEU A 131 41.24 17.15 8.92
C LEU A 131 40.20 16.08 9.26
N GLY A 132 40.26 15.50 10.47
CA GLY A 132 39.28 14.55 10.97
C GLY A 132 37.87 15.14 11.05
N GLU A 133 37.73 16.33 11.64
CA GLU A 133 36.44 17.04 11.74
C GLU A 133 35.85 17.37 10.35
N LEU A 134 36.69 17.78 9.40
CA LEU A 134 36.27 18.02 8.01
C LEU A 134 35.76 16.75 7.31
N ILE A 135 36.42 15.61 7.53
CA ILE A 135 36.01 14.32 6.95
C ILE A 135 34.68 13.86 7.55
N GLU A 136 34.50 13.96 8.88
CA GLU A 136 33.26 13.59 9.56
C GLU A 136 32.08 14.45 9.08
N ARG A 137 32.29 15.76 8.90
CA ARG A 137 31.27 16.64 8.28
C ARG A 137 30.90 16.18 6.87
N GLY A 138 31.90 15.87 6.03
CA GLY A 138 31.64 15.36 4.67
C GLY A 138 30.92 14.01 4.64
N ALA A 139 31.20 13.11 5.60
CA ALA A 139 30.50 11.84 5.73
C ALA A 139 29.01 12.04 6.08
N SER A 140 28.69 13.02 6.94
CA SER A 140 27.32 13.41 7.25
C SER A 140 26.58 13.96 6.01
N ASP A 141 27.24 14.77 5.18
CA ASP A 141 26.68 15.26 3.91
C ASP A 141 26.37 14.12 2.94
N HIS A 142 27.31 13.16 2.78
CA HIS A 142 27.09 12.00 1.94
C HIS A 142 25.91 11.14 2.41
N ALA A 143 25.77 10.95 3.73
CA ALA A 143 24.63 10.24 4.31
C ALA A 143 23.30 10.96 4.01
N ALA A 144 23.26 12.29 4.12
CA ALA A 144 22.09 13.08 3.75
C ALA A 144 21.73 12.93 2.27
N TRP A 145 22.71 12.95 1.36
CA TRP A 145 22.48 12.69 -0.06
C TRP A 145 21.96 11.27 -0.35
N SER A 146 22.45 10.27 0.38
CA SER A 146 21.93 8.90 0.29
C SER A 146 20.46 8.83 0.72
N GLU A 147 20.09 9.51 1.81
CA GLU A 147 18.69 9.62 2.28
C GLU A 147 17.82 10.33 1.23
N ILE A 148 18.28 11.44 0.65
CA ILE A 148 17.58 12.16 -0.43
C ILE A 148 17.31 11.24 -1.62
N ALA A 149 18.33 10.51 -2.10
CA ALA A 149 18.17 9.59 -3.23
C ALA A 149 17.16 8.47 -2.93
N ALA A 150 17.18 7.92 -1.71
CA ALA A 150 16.22 6.91 -1.28
C ALA A 150 14.79 7.46 -1.22
N LEU A 151 14.60 8.68 -0.72
CA LEU A 151 13.31 9.35 -0.65
C LEU A 151 12.76 9.69 -2.05
N LEU A 152 13.61 10.12 -2.99
CA LEU A 152 13.20 10.34 -4.38
C LEU A 152 12.69 9.06 -5.04
N GLU A 153 13.37 7.93 -4.81
CA GLU A 153 12.91 6.63 -5.33
C GLU A 153 11.60 6.18 -4.66
N GLN A 154 11.45 6.39 -3.35
CA GLN A 154 10.19 6.11 -2.65
C GLN A 154 9.05 6.98 -3.19
N ARG A 155 9.29 8.29 -3.37
CA ARG A 155 8.34 9.23 -3.97
C ARG A 155 7.89 8.75 -5.35
N ARG A 156 8.83 8.36 -6.22
CA ARG A 156 8.53 7.85 -7.57
C ARG A 156 7.55 6.67 -7.53
N ARG A 157 7.76 5.72 -6.61
CA ARG A 157 6.90 4.53 -6.45
C ARG A 157 5.50 4.89 -5.96
N LEU A 158 5.40 5.78 -4.98
CA LEU A 158 4.12 6.23 -4.44
C LEU A 158 3.31 6.98 -5.50
N VAL A 159 3.95 7.92 -6.21
CA VAL A 159 3.33 8.69 -7.30
C VAL A 159 2.86 7.77 -8.43
N GLU A 160 3.67 6.79 -8.85
CA GLU A 160 3.24 5.86 -9.90
C GLU A 160 2.06 4.99 -9.46
N SER A 161 2.03 4.60 -8.19
CA SER A 161 0.92 3.82 -7.62
C SER A 161 -0.38 4.64 -7.54
N GLU A 162 -0.31 5.89 -7.08
CA GLU A 162 -1.47 6.81 -7.06
C GLU A 162 -1.93 7.16 -8.47
N ARG A 163 -0.99 7.40 -9.41
CA ARG A 163 -1.32 7.62 -10.83
C ARG A 163 -2.10 6.43 -11.40
N ARG A 164 -1.63 5.21 -11.13
CA ARG A 164 -2.32 3.99 -11.56
C ARG A 164 -3.72 3.90 -10.95
N ARG A 165 -3.86 4.15 -9.64
CA ARG A 165 -5.17 4.20 -8.95
C ARG A 165 -6.12 5.18 -9.64
N LEU A 166 -5.66 6.40 -9.93
CA LEU A 166 -6.45 7.44 -10.57
C LEU A 166 -6.88 7.06 -11.99
N VAL A 167 -5.96 6.50 -12.78
CA VAL A 167 -6.27 6.05 -14.16
C VAL A 167 -7.27 4.89 -14.12
N GLU A 168 -7.03 3.89 -13.28
CA GLU A 168 -7.95 2.75 -13.12
C GLU A 168 -9.32 3.25 -12.67
N MET A 169 -9.39 4.14 -11.69
CA MET A 169 -10.65 4.74 -11.21
C MET A 169 -11.40 5.51 -12.29
N GLN A 170 -10.71 6.19 -13.21
CA GLN A 170 -11.32 6.88 -14.36
C GLN A 170 -11.74 5.92 -15.49
N GLN A 171 -11.13 4.74 -15.58
CA GLN A 171 -11.45 3.71 -16.58
C GLN A 171 -12.56 2.76 -16.15
N VAL A 172 -13.03 2.85 -14.90
CA VAL A 172 -14.21 2.11 -14.45
C VAL A 172 -15.46 2.95 -14.73
N ILE A 173 -16.30 2.51 -15.66
CA ILE A 173 -17.66 3.04 -15.77
C ILE A 173 -18.43 2.52 -14.57
N THR A 174 -19.00 3.43 -13.77
CA THR A 174 -19.88 3.04 -12.66
C THR A 174 -21.12 2.32 -13.20
N ALA A 175 -21.72 1.43 -12.40
CA ALA A 175 -22.93 0.71 -12.82
C ALA A 175 -24.06 1.68 -13.26
N GLU A 176 -24.20 2.82 -12.57
CA GLU A 176 -25.16 3.87 -12.92
C GLU A 176 -24.85 4.50 -14.28
N GLN A 177 -23.59 4.90 -14.52
CA GLN A 177 -23.17 5.44 -15.83
C GLN A 177 -23.35 4.41 -16.96
N ALA A 178 -23.11 3.13 -16.69
CA ALA A 178 -23.35 2.06 -17.66
C ALA A 178 -24.84 1.92 -17.98
N MET A 179 -25.71 1.97 -16.97
CA MET A 179 -27.17 1.92 -17.18
C MET A 179 -27.69 3.13 -17.96
N VAL A 180 -27.15 4.33 -17.71
CA VAL A 180 -27.45 5.55 -18.49
C VAL A 180 -27.05 5.37 -19.95
N LEU A 181 -25.85 4.85 -20.22
CA LEU A 181 -25.38 4.59 -21.58
C LEU A 181 -26.28 3.57 -22.30
N ILE A 182 -26.68 2.49 -21.62
CA ILE A 182 -27.58 1.46 -22.17
C ILE A 182 -28.96 2.06 -22.46
N ALA A 183 -29.50 2.86 -21.56
CA ALA A 183 -30.79 3.52 -21.78
C ALA A 183 -30.75 4.45 -23.01
N ALA A 184 -29.68 5.22 -23.20
CA ALA A 184 -29.48 6.07 -24.37
C ALA A 184 -29.40 5.25 -25.67
N VAL A 185 -28.69 4.11 -25.66
CA VAL A 185 -28.62 3.20 -26.82
C VAL A 185 -30.00 2.62 -27.15
N VAL A 186 -30.76 2.18 -26.15
CA VAL A 186 -32.13 1.66 -26.34
C VAL A 186 -33.04 2.72 -26.94
N ASP A 187 -32.93 3.98 -26.49
CA ASP A 187 -33.72 5.09 -27.02
C ASP A 187 -33.41 5.39 -28.50
N VAL A 188 -32.12 5.40 -28.86
CA VAL A 188 -31.68 5.54 -30.27
C VAL A 188 -32.24 4.41 -31.13
N VAL A 189 -32.18 3.17 -30.66
CA VAL A 189 -32.74 2.01 -31.38
C VAL A 189 -34.24 2.17 -31.57
N ARG A 190 -34.98 2.57 -30.53
CA ARG A 190 -36.44 2.84 -30.61
C ARG A 190 -36.78 3.93 -31.61
N LYS A 191 -35.93 4.95 -31.72
CA LYS A 191 -36.16 6.09 -32.61
C LYS A 191 -35.98 5.74 -34.10
N HIS A 192 -35.11 4.79 -34.42
CA HIS A 192 -34.73 4.48 -35.81
C HIS A 192 -35.22 3.13 -36.33
N VAL A 193 -35.64 2.20 -35.46
CA VAL A 193 -36.16 0.89 -35.87
C VAL A 193 -37.68 0.89 -35.85
N SER A 194 -38.29 0.90 -37.04
CA SER A 194 -39.75 0.92 -37.24
C SER A 194 -40.40 -0.47 -37.11
N ASP A 195 -39.62 -1.55 -37.33
CA ASP A 195 -40.13 -2.92 -37.24
C ASP A 195 -40.28 -3.34 -35.78
N ARG A 196 -41.54 -3.53 -35.38
CA ARG A 196 -41.93 -3.86 -34.00
C ARG A 196 -41.43 -5.23 -33.55
N HIS A 197 -41.26 -6.17 -34.48
CA HIS A 197 -40.78 -7.51 -34.19
C HIS A 197 -39.26 -7.51 -33.96
N ILE A 198 -38.52 -6.74 -34.76
CA ILE A 198 -37.07 -6.52 -34.59
C ILE A 198 -36.79 -5.74 -33.31
N LEU A 199 -37.55 -4.68 -33.03
CA LEU A 199 -37.41 -3.88 -31.82
C LEU A 199 -37.59 -4.71 -30.53
N SER A 200 -38.55 -5.64 -30.54
CA SER A 200 -38.83 -6.55 -29.43
C SER A 200 -37.70 -7.57 -29.21
N ALA A 201 -37.09 -8.06 -30.28
CA ALA A 201 -35.93 -8.95 -30.19
C ALA A 201 -34.72 -8.24 -29.57
N ILE A 202 -34.35 -7.05 -30.10
CA ILE A 202 -33.21 -6.27 -29.62
C ILE A 202 -33.37 -5.87 -28.14
N SER A 203 -34.56 -5.41 -27.74
CA SER A 203 -34.82 -5.00 -26.35
C SER A 203 -34.67 -6.17 -25.36
N ARG A 204 -35.07 -7.37 -25.78
CA ARG A 204 -34.97 -8.59 -24.97
C ARG A 204 -33.52 -9.03 -24.79
N ASP A 205 -32.73 -8.98 -25.86
CA ASP A 205 -31.32 -9.36 -25.84
C ASP A 205 -30.49 -8.39 -24.97
N ILE A 206 -30.76 -7.08 -25.05
CA ILE A 206 -30.14 -6.07 -24.19
C ILE A 206 -30.53 -6.29 -22.70
N GLY A 207 -31.79 -6.63 -22.43
CA GLY A 207 -32.25 -6.99 -21.08
C GLY A 207 -31.55 -8.25 -20.52
N ALA A 208 -31.30 -9.25 -21.37
CA ALA A 208 -30.57 -10.45 -20.97
C ALA A 208 -29.08 -10.19 -20.69
N LEU A 209 -28.44 -9.28 -21.44
CA LEU A 209 -27.05 -8.88 -21.21
C LEU A 209 -26.86 -8.14 -19.89
N THR A 210 -27.80 -7.27 -19.53
CA THR A 210 -27.78 -6.52 -18.26
C THR A 210 -28.03 -7.43 -17.06
N ALA A 211 -29.00 -8.35 -17.15
CA ALA A 211 -29.29 -9.32 -16.08
C ALA A 211 -28.14 -10.31 -15.79
N ARG A 212 -27.28 -10.62 -16.76
CA ARG A 212 -26.11 -11.49 -16.57
C ARG A 212 -24.94 -10.80 -15.86
N ASN A 213 -24.87 -9.47 -15.91
CA ASN A 213 -23.80 -8.67 -15.32
C ASN A 213 -24.17 -8.04 -13.97
N ASP A 214 -25.38 -8.29 -13.45
CA ASP A 214 -25.80 -7.84 -12.14
C ASP A 214 -25.29 -8.80 -11.04
N PRO A 215 -24.31 -8.40 -10.20
CA PRO A 215 -23.79 -9.27 -9.15
C PRO A 215 -24.81 -9.56 -8.03
N GLY A 216 -25.95 -8.85 -8.01
CA GLY A 216 -27.04 -9.06 -7.07
C GLY A 216 -28.01 -10.20 -7.42
N ALA A 217 -28.13 -10.55 -8.71
CA ALA A 217 -29.15 -11.51 -9.17
C ALA A 217 -28.77 -12.99 -8.94
N ALA A 218 -27.50 -13.29 -8.66
CA ALA A 218 -27.04 -14.65 -8.37
C ALA A 218 -27.20 -15.06 -6.88
N ARG A 219 -27.85 -14.22 -6.05
CA ARG A 219 -28.04 -14.46 -4.61
C ARG A 219 -29.49 -14.22 -4.16
N SER A 220 -30.41 -14.93 -4.79
CA SER A 220 -31.78 -15.11 -4.29
C SER A 220 -32.26 -16.52 -4.61
#